data_AF-V4CJG7-F1
#
_entry.id   AF-V4CJG7-F1
#
_cell.length_a   1.000
_cell.length_b   1.000
_cell.length_c   1.000
_cell.angle_alpha   90.00
_cell.angle_beta   90.00
_cell.angle_gamma   90.00
#
_symmetry.space_group_name_H-M   'P 1'
#
loop_
_entity.id
_entity.type
_entity.pdbx_description
1 polymer ?
#
loop_
_entity_poly.entity_id
_entity_poly.type
_entity_poly.pdbx_seq_one_letter_code
_entity_poly.pdbx_strand_id
1 'polypeptide(L)'
;QVSKWKQKEIDHREKQLINPFSEWEGASHRAKLDKNDPDYGKPVPGSLTEIRGKQAANQIFAEIRELCHAIDALGEKGEDDRMRITFGKLFSAYEKVSNKVVGMLMRARKRECVSFEGEMLYQGRDEGVLITL
;
A
#
# COMPACT_ATOMS: atom_id res chain seq x y z
N GLN A 1 -27.43 -22.27 14.10
CA GLN A 1 -27.21 -20.82 14.29
C GLN A 1 -26.66 -20.44 15.67
N VAL A 2 -26.99 -21.16 16.76
CA VAL A 2 -26.54 -20.86 18.14
C VAL A 2 -25.00 -20.91 18.35
N SER A 3 -24.29 -21.77 17.60
CA SER A 3 -22.84 -21.97 17.74
C SER A 3 -21.99 -20.73 17.43
N LYS A 4 -22.35 -19.93 16.40
CA LYS A 4 -21.58 -18.73 16.03
C LYS A 4 -21.66 -17.62 17.08
N TRP A 5 -22.81 -17.50 17.75
CA TRP A 5 -23.03 -16.52 18.81
C TRP A 5 -22.26 -16.88 20.08
N LYS A 6 -22.25 -18.16 20.46
CA LYS A 6 -21.41 -18.66 21.56
C LYS A 6 -19.92 -18.41 21.31
N GLN A 7 -19.43 -18.68 20.10
CA GLN A 7 -18.03 -18.38 19.76
C GLN A 7 -17.73 -16.89 19.89
N LYS A 8 -18.61 -16.03 19.36
CA LYS A 8 -18.43 -14.58 19.42
C LYS A 8 -18.45 -14.04 20.85
N GLU A 9 -19.27 -14.62 21.72
CA GLU A 9 -19.30 -14.32 23.15
C GLU A 9 -17.96 -14.67 23.81
N ILE A 10 -17.45 -15.88 23.56
CA ILE A 10 -16.15 -16.35 24.07
C ILE A 10 -15.03 -15.41 23.62
N ASP A 11 -14.91 -15.16 22.31
CA ASP A 11 -13.88 -14.29 21.75
C ASP A 11 -13.96 -12.85 22.30
N HIS A 12 -15.17 -12.37 22.56
CA HIS A 12 -15.39 -11.04 23.14
C HIS A 12 -14.93 -11.00 24.60
N ARG A 13 -15.34 -12.00 25.40
CA ARG A 13 -14.92 -12.15 26.79
C ARG A 13 -13.41 -12.20 26.91
N GLU A 14 -12.73 -13.02 26.11
CA GLU A 14 -11.27 -13.12 26.10
C GLU A 14 -10.60 -11.78 25.80
N LYS A 15 -11.12 -11.01 24.84
CA LYS A 15 -10.60 -9.68 24.51
C LYS A 15 -10.83 -8.65 25.62
N GLN A 16 -11.97 -8.71 26.31
CA GLN A 16 -12.26 -7.83 27.44
C GLN A 16 -11.36 -8.13 28.63
N LEU A 17 -11.06 -9.41 28.89
CA LEU A 17 -10.19 -9.81 29.99
C LEU A 17 -8.74 -9.33 29.85
N ILE A 18 -8.28 -8.96 28.64
CA ILE A 18 -6.94 -8.41 28.42
C ILE A 18 -6.94 -6.90 28.07
N ASN A 19 -8.11 -6.26 28.15
CA ASN A 19 -8.27 -4.86 27.82
C ASN A 19 -8.11 -4.02 29.10
N PRO A 20 -7.11 -3.12 29.16
CA PRO A 20 -6.85 -2.30 30.35
C PRO A 20 -7.96 -1.28 30.66
N PHE A 21 -8.92 -1.09 29.73
CA PHE A 21 -10.08 -0.21 29.89
C PHE A 21 -11.38 -0.99 30.15
N SER A 22 -11.31 -2.30 30.40
CA SER A 22 -12.49 -3.11 30.70
C SER A 22 -12.80 -3.09 32.19
N GLU A 23 -14.08 -2.92 32.52
CA GLU A 23 -14.60 -2.99 33.90
C GLU A 23 -14.97 -4.42 34.33
N TRP A 24 -14.70 -5.43 33.49
CA TRP A 24 -15.05 -6.82 33.78
C TRP A 24 -14.17 -7.40 34.89
N GLU A 25 -14.77 -8.21 35.75
CA GLU A 25 -14.04 -8.89 36.82
C GLU A 25 -12.95 -9.81 36.25
N GLY A 26 -11.71 -9.61 36.71
CA GLY A 26 -10.53 -10.32 36.20
C GLY A 26 -9.92 -9.71 34.94
N ALA A 27 -10.40 -8.54 34.47
CA ALA A 27 -9.73 -7.82 33.39
C ALA A 27 -8.34 -7.35 33.80
N SER A 28 -7.37 -7.58 32.92
CA SER A 28 -5.96 -7.24 33.09
C SER A 28 -5.45 -6.43 31.91
N HIS A 29 -4.19 -6.01 32.00
CA HIS A 29 -3.48 -5.44 30.87
C HIS A 29 -3.08 -6.54 29.88
N ARG A 30 -3.04 -6.21 28.59
CA ARG A 30 -2.40 -7.05 27.57
C ARG A 30 -0.93 -7.22 27.93
N ALA A 31 -0.39 -8.42 27.69
CA ALA A 31 1.04 -8.67 27.78
C ALA A 31 1.82 -7.60 26.99
N LYS A 32 2.86 -7.05 27.60
CA LYS A 32 3.73 -6.08 26.95
C LYS A 32 4.33 -6.73 25.70
N LEU A 33 4.17 -6.08 24.55
CA LEU A 33 4.75 -6.58 23.30
C LEU A 33 6.27 -6.61 23.42
N ASP A 34 6.88 -7.74 23.07
CA ASP A 34 8.33 -7.87 22.96
C ASP A 34 8.79 -7.42 21.58
N LYS A 35 9.77 -6.52 21.53
CA LYS A 35 10.34 -6.00 20.28
C LYS A 35 11.17 -7.05 19.54
N ASN A 36 11.64 -8.08 20.25
CA ASN A 36 12.42 -9.17 19.68
C ASN A 36 11.53 -10.31 19.17
N ASP A 37 10.22 -10.23 19.38
CA ASP A 37 9.27 -11.20 18.84
C ASP A 37 9.30 -11.12 17.30
N PRO A 38 9.51 -12.25 16.58
CA PRO A 38 9.45 -12.29 15.12
C PRO A 38 8.13 -11.79 14.53
N ASP A 39 7.04 -11.84 15.30
CA ASP A 39 5.70 -11.38 14.93
C ASP A 39 5.38 -9.97 15.45
N TYR A 40 6.33 -9.29 16.10
CA TYR A 40 6.18 -7.91 16.50
C TYR A 40 5.84 -7.00 15.31
N GLY A 41 4.77 -6.22 15.44
CA GLY A 41 4.30 -5.31 14.39
C GLY A 41 3.62 -6.00 13.20
N LYS A 42 3.38 -7.32 13.25
CA LYS A 42 2.63 -8.06 12.23
C LYS A 42 1.18 -8.29 12.67
N PRO A 43 0.23 -8.33 11.71
CA PRO A 43 -1.13 -8.76 12.01
C PRO A 43 -1.14 -10.24 12.43
N VAL A 44 -2.10 -10.62 13.26
CA VAL A 44 -2.28 -12.01 13.70
C VAL A 44 -2.44 -12.91 12.46
N PRO A 45 -1.68 -14.03 12.35
CA PRO A 45 -1.80 -14.96 11.23
C PRO A 45 -3.23 -15.48 11.05
N GLY A 46 -3.70 -15.53 9.80
CA GLY A 46 -5.05 -15.94 9.43
C GLY A 46 -6.14 -14.90 9.75
N SER A 47 -5.80 -13.76 10.37
CA SER A 47 -6.77 -12.71 10.65
C SER A 47 -7.23 -11.99 9.38
N LEU A 48 -8.43 -11.41 9.44
CA LEU A 48 -8.91 -10.55 8.36
C LEU A 48 -7.99 -9.35 8.10
N THR A 49 -7.23 -8.89 9.10
CA THR A 49 -6.25 -7.80 8.94
C THR A 49 -5.08 -8.24 8.07
N GLU A 50 -4.55 -9.45 8.30
CA GLU A 50 -3.49 -10.02 7.47
C GLU A 50 -3.96 -10.17 6.01
N ILE A 51 -5.16 -10.74 5.82
CA ILE A 51 -5.74 -10.96 4.48
C ILE A 51 -5.91 -9.63 3.74
N ARG A 52 -6.47 -8.59 4.40
CA ARG A 52 -6.61 -7.26 3.81
C ARG A 52 -5.26 -6.63 3.48
N GLY A 53 -4.26 -6.81 4.35
CA GLY A 53 -2.90 -6.34 4.10
C GLY A 53 -2.30 -6.95 2.82
N LYS A 54 -2.42 -8.27 2.65
CA LYS A 54 -1.98 -8.98 1.44
C LYS A 54 -2.73 -8.51 0.19
N GLN A 55 -4.05 -8.35 0.29
CA GLN A 55 -4.87 -7.86 -0.82
C GLN A 55 -4.49 -6.43 -1.23
N ALA A 56 -4.30 -5.52 -0.26
CA ALA A 56 -3.86 -4.16 -0.53
C ALA A 56 -2.46 -4.13 -1.19
N ALA A 57 -1.54 -4.99 -0.74
CA ALA A 57 -0.23 -5.12 -1.38
C ALA A 57 -0.37 -5.56 -2.85
N ASN A 58 -1.19 -6.58 -3.13
CA ASN A 58 -1.44 -7.05 -4.50
C ASN A 58 -2.05 -5.96 -5.39
N GLN A 59 -3.00 -5.18 -4.86
CA GLN A 59 -3.59 -4.05 -5.58
C GLN A 59 -2.53 -3.00 -5.92
N ILE A 60 -1.63 -2.66 -4.99
CA ILE A 60 -0.53 -1.73 -5.25
C ILE A 60 0.38 -2.24 -6.36
N PHE A 61 0.74 -3.54 -6.36
CA PHE A 61 1.57 -4.10 -7.43
C PHE A 61 0.87 -4.10 -8.78
N ALA A 62 -0.43 -4.38 -8.82
CA ALA A 62 -1.22 -4.28 -10.04
C ALA A 62 -1.21 -2.86 -10.61
N GLU A 63 -1.41 -1.84 -9.76
CA GLU A 63 -1.33 -0.43 -10.18
C GLU A 63 0.05 -0.06 -10.73
N ILE A 64 1.13 -0.50 -10.08
CA ILE A 64 2.50 -0.22 -10.56
C ILE A 64 2.75 -0.88 -11.91
N ARG A 65 2.26 -2.10 -12.11
CA ARG A 65 2.38 -2.78 -13.40
C ARG A 65 1.62 -2.05 -14.50
N GLU A 66 0.40 -1.59 -14.22
CA GLU A 66 -0.37 -0.78 -15.17
C GLU A 66 0.34 0.54 -15.51
N LEU A 67 0.96 1.19 -14.52
CA LEU A 67 1.79 2.37 -14.75
C LEU A 67 2.95 2.07 -15.69
N CYS A 68 3.69 0.98 -15.44
CA CYS A 68 4.82 0.60 -16.28
C CYS A 68 4.38 0.27 -17.72
N HIS A 69 3.26 -0.43 -17.90
CA HIS A 69 2.68 -0.69 -19.21
C HIS A 69 2.27 0.60 -19.94
N ALA A 70 1.71 1.58 -19.20
CA ALA A 70 1.36 2.87 -19.81
C ALA A 70 2.60 3.65 -20.25
N ILE A 71 3.69 3.59 -19.47
CA ILE A 71 4.98 4.19 -19.85
C ILE A 71 5.56 3.46 -21.07
N ASP A 72 5.48 2.13 -21.13
CA ASP A 72 5.93 1.33 -22.27
C ASP A 72 5.15 1.64 -23.56
N ALA A 73 3.84 1.81 -23.45
CA ALA A 73 2.98 2.07 -24.61
C ALA A 73 3.02 3.52 -25.13
N LEU A 74 3.23 4.50 -24.24
CA LEU A 74 3.17 5.94 -24.58
C LEU A 74 4.54 6.61 -24.61
N GLY A 75 5.56 5.96 -24.03
CA GLY A 75 6.92 6.45 -23.96
C GLY A 75 7.69 6.27 -25.25
N GLU A 76 8.93 6.72 -25.22
CA GLU A 76 9.89 6.60 -26.31
C GLU A 76 11.18 5.99 -25.76
N LYS A 77 11.86 5.21 -26.60
CA LYS A 77 13.10 4.55 -26.23
C LYS A 77 14.24 5.57 -26.20
N GLY A 78 14.92 5.68 -25.06
CA GLY A 78 16.11 6.50 -24.91
C GLY A 78 17.34 5.89 -25.59
N GLU A 79 18.44 6.66 -25.64
CA GLU A 79 19.74 6.20 -26.16
C GLU A 79 20.32 5.02 -25.37
N ASP A 80 19.91 4.87 -24.10
CA ASP A 80 20.29 3.79 -23.20
C ASP A 80 19.38 2.56 -23.29
N ASP A 81 18.54 2.49 -24.34
CA ASP A 81 17.56 1.42 -24.57
C ASP A 81 16.42 1.36 -23.54
N ARG A 82 16.36 2.30 -22.59
CA ARG A 82 15.30 2.37 -21.57
C ARG A 82 14.11 3.16 -22.07
N MET A 83 12.91 2.76 -21.66
CA MET A 83 11.71 3.51 -21.98
C MET A 83 11.60 4.76 -21.11
N ARG A 84 11.29 5.89 -21.74
CA ARG A 84 11.17 7.19 -21.07
C ARG A 84 9.90 7.90 -21.50
N ILE A 85 9.27 8.63 -20.59
CA ILE A 85 8.12 9.50 -20.88
C ILE A 85 8.23 10.79 -20.08
N THR A 86 7.75 11.90 -20.63
CA THR A 86 7.65 13.15 -19.86
C THR A 86 6.47 13.10 -18.89
N PHE A 87 6.61 13.72 -17.74
CA PHE A 87 5.56 13.80 -16.74
C PHE A 87 4.27 14.42 -17.30
N GLY A 88 4.37 15.48 -18.10
CA GLY A 88 3.20 16.11 -18.73
C GLY A 88 2.42 15.15 -19.64
N LYS A 89 3.11 14.38 -20.48
CA LYS A 89 2.49 13.38 -21.39
C LYS A 89 1.80 12.28 -20.60
N LEU A 90 2.48 11.75 -19.58
CA LEU A 90 1.92 10.72 -18.71
C LEU A 90 0.72 11.23 -17.91
N PHE A 91 0.83 12.43 -17.33
CA PHE A 91 -0.24 13.04 -16.54
C PHE A 91 -1.48 13.30 -17.40
N SER A 92 -1.32 13.86 -18.59
CA SER A 92 -2.43 14.11 -19.53
C SER A 92 -3.14 12.82 -19.95
N ALA A 93 -2.40 11.73 -20.19
CA ALA A 93 -2.98 10.42 -20.52
C ALA A 93 -3.87 9.88 -19.39
N TYR A 94 -3.50 10.15 -18.14
CA TYR A 94 -4.22 9.69 -16.96
C TYR A 94 -5.26 10.68 -16.45
N GLU A 95 -5.25 11.96 -16.87
CA GLU A 95 -6.16 13.00 -16.37
C GLU A 95 -7.64 12.61 -16.47
N LYS A 96 -8.01 11.85 -17.51
CA LYS A 96 -9.38 11.36 -17.73
C LYS A 96 -9.74 10.12 -16.93
N VAL A 97 -8.75 9.40 -16.40
CA VAL A 97 -8.90 8.04 -15.83
C VAL A 97 -8.55 8.00 -14.35
N SER A 98 -7.61 8.83 -13.89
CA SER A 98 -7.10 8.79 -12.52
C SER A 98 -6.33 10.05 -12.12
N ASN A 99 -6.71 10.63 -10.98
CA ASN A 99 -5.97 11.70 -10.31
C ASN A 99 -4.83 11.20 -9.38
N LYS A 100 -4.50 9.90 -9.42
CA LYS A 100 -3.55 9.24 -8.50
C LYS A 100 -2.15 9.02 -9.06
N VAL A 101 -1.84 9.51 -10.27
CA VAL A 101 -0.57 9.22 -10.98
C VAL A 101 0.65 9.50 -10.13
N VAL A 102 0.71 10.67 -9.49
CA VAL A 102 1.90 11.02 -8.71
C VAL A 102 2.08 10.08 -7.52
N GLY A 103 0.99 9.68 -6.86
CA GLY A 103 1.03 8.66 -5.81
C GLY A 103 1.47 7.28 -6.33
N MET A 104 1.06 6.90 -7.55
CA MET A 104 1.52 5.67 -8.19
C MET A 104 3.01 5.73 -8.54
N LEU A 105 3.49 6.85 -9.09
CA LEU A 105 4.91 7.09 -9.38
C LEU A 105 5.76 6.98 -8.12
N MET A 106 5.33 7.57 -7.01
CA MET A 106 6.04 7.44 -5.73
C MET A 106 6.08 6.00 -5.22
N ARG A 107 4.99 5.24 -5.38
CA ARG A 107 4.95 3.81 -5.00
C ARG A 107 5.85 2.94 -5.89
N ALA A 108 5.93 3.25 -7.17
CA ALA A 108 6.80 2.59 -8.15
C ALA A 108 8.28 2.92 -7.88
N ARG A 109 8.60 4.20 -7.62
CA ARG A 109 9.95 4.66 -7.28
C ARG A 109 10.47 4.00 -6.01
N LYS A 110 9.64 3.87 -4.97
CA LYS A 110 10.00 3.17 -3.72
C LYS A 110 10.41 1.70 -3.95
N ARG A 111 10.01 1.11 -5.09
CA ARG A 111 10.33 -0.27 -5.50
C ARG A 111 11.30 -0.32 -6.68
N GLU A 112 11.95 0.80 -7.01
CA GLU A 112 12.96 0.89 -8.06
C GLU A 112 12.44 0.51 -9.47
N CYS A 113 11.13 0.60 -9.71
CA CYS A 113 10.53 0.33 -11.03
C CYS A 113 10.53 1.55 -11.96
N VAL A 114 10.73 2.75 -11.41
CA VAL A 114 10.81 4.01 -12.16
C VAL A 114 11.80 4.96 -11.50
N SER A 115 12.41 5.84 -12.29
CA SER A 115 13.27 6.93 -11.82
C SER A 115 12.89 8.26 -12.48
N PHE A 116 12.96 9.35 -11.70
CA PHE A 116 12.75 10.72 -12.15
C PHE A 116 13.44 11.70 -11.18
N GLU A 117 13.75 12.90 -11.66
CA GLU A 117 14.40 13.94 -10.88
C GLU A 117 13.43 14.64 -9.90
N GLY A 118 13.93 15.02 -8.73
CA GLY A 118 13.17 15.70 -7.69
C GLY A 118 12.50 14.77 -6.68
N GLU A 119 11.84 15.33 -5.66
CA GLU A 119 11.10 14.56 -4.65
C GLU A 119 9.63 14.34 -5.03
N MET A 120 9.04 15.30 -5.74
CA MET A 120 7.64 15.34 -6.11
C MET A 120 7.47 16.04 -7.46
N LEU A 121 6.43 15.68 -8.21
CA LEU A 121 6.11 16.27 -9.51
C LEU A 121 4.78 17.02 -9.43
N TYR A 122 4.77 18.26 -9.94
CA TYR A 122 3.62 19.15 -9.95
C TYR A 122 3.21 19.51 -11.38
N GLN A 123 1.92 19.40 -11.67
CA GLN A 123 1.34 19.81 -12.96
C GLN A 123 1.62 21.30 -13.24
N GLY A 124 1.89 21.67 -14.49
CA GLY A 124 2.21 23.05 -14.89
C GLY A 124 3.63 23.52 -14.55
N ARG A 125 4.36 22.81 -13.69
CA ARG A 125 5.75 23.11 -13.34
C ARG A 125 6.72 22.07 -13.90
N ASP A 126 6.45 20.80 -13.62
CA ASP A 126 7.41 19.71 -13.83
C ASP A 126 7.08 18.89 -15.09
N GLU A 127 6.34 19.48 -16.05
CA GLU A 127 5.83 18.78 -17.22
C GLU A 127 6.93 18.15 -18.10
N GLY A 128 8.10 18.79 -18.14
CA GLY A 128 9.26 18.32 -18.89
C GLY A 128 10.11 17.26 -18.19
N VAL A 129 9.81 16.91 -16.92
CA VAL A 129 10.61 15.91 -16.19
C VAL A 129 10.46 14.54 -16.83
N LEU A 130 11.59 13.90 -17.13
CA LEU A 130 11.63 12.56 -17.70
C LEU A 130 11.46 11.50 -16.60
N ILE A 131 10.52 10.60 -16.84
CA ILE A 131 10.29 9.40 -16.05
C ILE A 131 10.82 8.24 -16.87
N THR A 132 11.78 7.51 -16.30
CA THR A 132 12.45 6.37 -16.93
C THR A 132 12.07 5.09 -16.20
N LEU A 133 11.84 4.00 -16.94
CA LEU A 133 11.71 2.65 -16.37
C LEU A 133 13.05 2.11 -15.84
#